data_AF-A0A6M5Z7L2-F1
#
_entry.id   AF-A0A6M5Z7L2-F1
#
_cell.length_a   1.000
_cell.length_b   1.000
_cell.length_c   1.000
_cell.angle_alpha   90.00
_cell.angle_beta   90.00
_cell.angle_gamma   90.00
#
_symmetry.space_group_name_H-M   'P 1'
#
loop_
_entity.id
_entity.type
_entity.pdbx_description
1 polymer ?
#
loop_
_entity_poly.entity_id
_entity_poly.type
_entity_poly.pdbx_seq_one_letter_code
_entity_poly.pdbx_strand_id
1 'polypeptide(L)'
;MSFRLPVTTVLLLVAPSFASAHGIGVEAKLKGDRVAVEAFFDDDTPAADAKVAVTGEDGKVVAEGKADAKGTWSFPAPPAGKYKVTVDAGGGHLAKTTITIPARPPSVPSTVPSEGAAPPTAPAAEPDLVVSDGPTRAETTGWRRWLMAGVGVTVIGLLTLSFRLFARKRLRSPATEEPVTMTTQTRRPGFTLIELLVVIAIIAILIGLLLPAVQKVREAAARAKCQNNLKQIGLGLFNYESTYQKFPSAATGPSYDGTPYLNSWMKSLLPHIEQQNLYNQFALNTNWYETPNFTAISTPVNIYVCPSAQGTHTASGVIDDLMYPKSSPNAPPTIPNAATTDYAALTGLEFKFWAANGLPVPAATSAAYKTMTNLKGVLASPGTPIAGVTDGLSNCMVVSECANRPTLWAMGRQTTTPITEDGYSSGGYGLTDSTGLVVMGSPWASEYGAALVLNGFDPSANAKPGTCLMNCTNMWEIYSPHTGGANTLMGDGSVRFVNSSISAAVLSGSITRAGGEVVSLP
;
A
#
# COMPACT_ATOMS: atom_id res chain seq x y z
N MET A 1 42.98 71.72 -7.67
CA MET A 1 43.83 71.40 -6.50
C MET A 1 43.08 70.38 -5.67
N SER A 2 43.61 69.16 -5.63
CA SER A 2 43.41 68.09 -4.64
C SER A 2 41.99 67.79 -4.13
N PHE A 3 41.42 66.63 -4.51
CA PHE A 3 40.81 65.72 -3.52
C PHE A 3 40.95 64.27 -4.01
N ARG A 4 41.55 63.44 -3.14
CA ARG A 4 41.98 62.06 -3.38
C ARG A 4 40.77 61.11 -3.48
N LEU A 5 40.79 60.22 -4.47
CA LEU A 5 39.95 59.00 -4.53
C LEU A 5 40.61 57.88 -3.70
N PRO A 6 39.89 57.18 -2.80
CA PRO A 6 40.33 55.89 -2.31
C PRO A 6 39.64 54.75 -3.10
N VAL A 7 40.49 54.00 -3.79
CA VAL A 7 40.45 52.55 -4.02
C VAL A 7 39.09 51.87 -3.76
N THR A 8 38.34 51.60 -4.83
CA THR A 8 37.24 50.62 -4.82
C THR A 8 37.38 49.68 -6.01
N THR A 9 38.53 49.01 -6.10
CA THR A 9 38.69 47.83 -6.95
C THR A 9 39.59 46.87 -6.20
N VAL A 10 38.98 45.76 -5.75
CA VAL A 10 39.55 44.50 -5.23
C VAL A 10 38.78 44.12 -3.96
N LEU A 11 37.56 43.62 -4.13
CA LEU A 11 36.99 42.61 -3.22
C LEU A 11 35.74 42.01 -3.89
N LEU A 12 35.91 40.87 -4.55
CA LEU A 12 34.93 39.79 -4.69
C LEU A 12 35.49 38.70 -5.62
N LEU A 13 36.61 38.11 -5.21
CA LEU A 13 36.99 36.73 -5.55
C LEU A 13 37.39 36.00 -4.27
N VAL A 14 36.63 36.22 -3.20
CA VAL A 14 36.48 35.20 -2.17
C VAL A 14 35.13 34.60 -2.48
N ALA A 15 35.15 33.52 -3.28
CA ALA A 15 34.03 32.58 -3.27
C ALA A 15 33.73 32.33 -1.78
N PRO A 16 32.48 32.51 -1.32
CA PRO A 16 32.14 32.00 -0.02
C PRO A 16 32.45 30.50 -0.10
N SER A 17 33.47 30.07 0.63
CA SER A 17 33.59 28.69 1.08
C SER A 17 32.37 28.44 1.96
N PHE A 18 31.20 28.31 1.33
CA PHE A 18 30.15 27.49 1.87
C PHE A 18 30.84 26.13 2.02
N ALA A 19 31.18 25.80 3.27
CA ALA A 19 31.27 24.40 3.64
C ALA A 19 29.93 23.81 3.19
N SER A 20 29.96 23.20 2.01
CA SER A 20 28.83 22.51 1.43
C SER A 20 28.48 21.44 2.46
N ALA A 21 27.35 21.61 3.13
CA ALA A 21 26.81 20.58 3.99
C ALA A 21 26.28 19.48 3.06
N HIS A 22 27.19 18.73 2.45
CA HIS A 22 26.87 17.58 1.62
C HIS A 22 26.08 16.59 2.47
N GLY A 23 24.82 16.35 2.14
CA GLY A 23 24.05 15.29 2.77
C GLY A 23 24.66 13.95 2.38
N ILE A 24 24.87 13.05 3.35
CA ILE A 24 25.29 11.68 3.08
C ILE A 24 24.06 10.76 3.02
N GLY A 25 23.96 9.98 1.94
CA GLY A 25 22.97 8.94 1.73
C GLY A 25 23.58 7.54 1.90
N VAL A 26 22.73 6.58 2.23
CA VAL A 26 23.09 5.17 2.31
C VAL A 26 21.98 4.33 1.69
N GLU A 27 22.36 3.42 0.80
CA GLU A 27 21.47 2.42 0.22
C GLU A 27 22.13 1.05 0.33
N ALA A 28 21.40 0.01 0.71
CA ALA A 28 21.93 -1.35 0.80
C ALA A 28 21.18 -2.28 -0.14
N LYS A 29 21.92 -3.10 -0.87
CA LYS A 29 21.40 -4.10 -1.81
C LYS A 29 21.91 -5.49 -1.46
N LEU A 30 21.02 -6.47 -1.48
CA LEU A 30 21.37 -7.88 -1.37
C LEU A 30 21.72 -8.40 -2.77
N LYS A 31 22.94 -8.90 -2.92
CA LYS A 31 23.47 -9.50 -4.15
C LYS A 31 23.91 -10.93 -3.86
N GLY A 32 23.03 -11.89 -4.12
CA GLY A 32 23.25 -13.29 -3.75
C GLY A 32 23.38 -13.47 -2.23
N ASP A 33 24.56 -13.89 -1.76
CA ASP A 33 24.87 -14.14 -0.35
C ASP A 33 25.56 -12.96 0.35
N ARG A 34 25.63 -11.79 -0.31
CA ARG A 34 26.31 -10.60 0.22
C ARG A 34 25.39 -9.39 0.25
N VAL A 35 25.55 -8.57 1.28
CA VAL A 35 24.94 -7.25 1.35
C VAL A 35 25.99 -6.23 0.91
N ALA A 36 25.67 -5.44 -0.11
CA ALA A 36 26.44 -4.30 -0.57
C ALA A 36 25.81 -3.00 -0.05
N VAL A 37 26.54 -2.27 0.79
CA VAL A 37 26.16 -0.94 1.28
C VAL A 37 26.85 0.09 0.41
N GLU A 38 26.06 0.93 -0.25
CA GLU A 38 26.50 2.06 -1.05
C GLU A 38 26.31 3.34 -0.23
N ALA A 39 27.41 4.06 0.00
CA ALA A 39 27.46 5.36 0.64
C ALA A 39 27.82 6.42 -0.40
N PHE A 40 27.02 7.48 -0.47
CA PHE A 40 27.13 8.52 -1.49
C PHE A 40 26.73 9.88 -0.92
N PHE A 41 27.25 10.95 -1.51
CA PHE A 41 26.81 12.31 -1.20
C PHE A 41 25.63 12.70 -2.09
N ASP A 42 24.93 13.77 -1.70
CA ASP A 42 23.78 14.34 -2.39
C ASP A 42 24.07 14.86 -3.81
N ASP A 43 25.34 15.07 -4.15
CA ASP A 43 25.83 15.35 -5.50
C ASP A 43 26.23 14.08 -6.30
N ASP A 44 25.85 12.91 -5.80
CA ASP A 44 26.16 11.57 -6.34
C ASP A 44 27.65 11.19 -6.30
N THR A 45 28.50 11.97 -5.64
CA THR A 45 29.90 11.58 -5.44
C THR A 45 30.00 10.42 -4.45
N PRO A 46 30.86 9.42 -4.69
CA PRO A 46 31.04 8.31 -3.77
C PRO A 46 31.65 8.73 -2.43
N ALA A 47 31.11 8.23 -1.32
CA ALA A 47 31.71 8.40 0.01
C ALA A 47 32.81 7.36 0.23
N ALA A 48 33.94 7.53 -0.48
CA ALA A 48 35.10 6.66 -0.34
C ALA A 48 35.65 6.67 1.11
N ASP A 49 36.16 5.54 1.58
CA ASP A 49 36.70 5.34 2.92
C ASP A 49 35.71 5.53 4.09
N ALA A 50 34.42 5.74 3.79
CA ALA A 50 33.39 5.86 4.81
C ALA A 50 33.33 4.59 5.67
N LYS A 51 33.33 4.77 6.99
CA LYS A 51 33.22 3.68 7.96
C LYS A 51 31.77 3.21 8.01
N VAL A 52 31.56 1.93 7.76
CA VAL A 52 30.23 1.30 7.80
C VAL A 52 30.19 0.33 8.98
N ALA A 53 29.18 0.45 9.83
CA ALA A 53 28.92 -0.45 10.95
C ALA A 53 27.49 -0.97 10.89
N VAL A 54 27.34 -2.29 10.98
CA VAL A 54 26.06 -3.00 10.95
C VAL A 54 25.83 -3.60 12.33
N THR A 55 24.69 -3.29 12.94
CA THR A 55 24.34 -3.72 14.30
C THR A 55 23.01 -4.46 14.33
N GLY A 56 22.94 -5.55 15.09
CA GLY A 56 21.69 -6.29 15.32
C GLY A 56 20.72 -5.53 16.23
N GLU A 57 19.49 -6.02 16.35
CA GLU A 57 18.50 -5.47 17.30
C GLU A 57 18.94 -5.58 18.77
N ASP A 58 19.80 -6.55 19.08
CA ASP A 58 20.44 -6.74 20.38
C ASP A 58 21.59 -5.74 20.66
N GLY A 59 21.88 -4.86 19.71
CA GLY A 59 22.93 -3.84 19.80
C GLY A 59 24.35 -4.35 19.53
N LYS A 60 24.54 -5.63 19.19
CA LYS A 60 25.86 -6.17 18.85
C LYS A 60 26.26 -5.80 17.43
N VAL A 61 27.55 -5.53 17.22
CA VAL A 61 28.11 -5.30 15.88
C VAL A 61 28.20 -6.64 15.14
N VAL A 62 27.54 -6.70 13.99
CA VAL A 62 27.41 -7.87 13.13
C VAL A 62 28.46 -7.84 12.01
N ALA A 63 28.76 -6.65 11.48
CA ALA A 63 29.81 -6.45 10.50
C ALA A 63 30.29 -4.99 10.54
N GLU A 64 31.58 -4.77 10.32
CA GLU A 64 32.17 -3.43 10.20
C GLU A 64 33.24 -3.39 9.10
N GLY A 65 33.37 -2.24 8.44
CA GLY A 65 34.38 -2.07 7.41
C GLY A 65 34.38 -0.67 6.81
N LYS A 66 35.01 -0.53 5.64
CA LYS A 66 35.15 0.75 4.93
C LYS A 66 34.69 0.62 3.49
N ALA A 67 34.00 1.65 3.02
CA ALA A 67 33.62 1.81 1.62
C ALA A 67 34.87 1.92 0.73
N ASP A 68 34.81 1.26 -0.44
CA ASP A 68 35.84 1.36 -1.47
C ASP A 68 35.81 2.71 -2.21
N ALA A 69 36.66 2.87 -3.22
CA ALA A 69 36.71 4.11 -4.03
C ALA A 69 35.40 4.43 -4.77
N LYS A 70 34.47 3.47 -4.87
CA LYS A 70 33.13 3.64 -5.45
C LYS A 70 32.06 3.87 -4.38
N GLY A 71 32.45 4.05 -3.12
CA GLY A 71 31.52 4.26 -2.02
C GLY A 71 30.82 2.97 -1.59
N THR A 72 31.28 1.81 -2.02
CA THR A 72 30.61 0.53 -1.78
C THR A 72 31.40 -0.32 -0.80
N TRP A 73 30.71 -0.91 0.17
CA TRP A 73 31.28 -1.96 1.01
C TRP A 73 30.37 -3.17 1.04
N SER A 74 30.93 -4.35 0.75
CA SER A 74 30.17 -5.59 0.66
C SER A 74 30.62 -6.59 1.71
N PHE A 75 29.68 -7.14 2.48
CA PHE A 75 29.93 -8.12 3.53
C PHE A 75 28.99 -9.34 3.40
N PRO A 76 29.34 -10.51 3.98
CA PRO A 76 28.44 -11.66 3.98
C PRO A 76 27.10 -11.32 4.61
N ALA A 77 25.99 -11.72 3.99
CA ALA A 77 24.66 -11.45 4.51
C ALA A 77 24.46 -12.13 5.88
N PRO A 78 24.08 -11.39 6.93
CA PRO A 78 23.81 -11.97 8.24
C PRO A 78 22.50 -12.77 8.22
N PRO A 79 22.17 -13.52 9.28
CA PRO A 79 20.92 -14.27 9.35
C PRO A 79 19.68 -13.40 9.09
N ALA A 80 18.57 -14.02 8.74
CA ALA A 80 17.30 -13.32 8.52
C ALA A 80 16.95 -12.41 9.70
N GLY A 81 16.58 -11.16 9.44
CA GLY A 81 16.28 -10.19 10.50
C GLY A 81 16.54 -8.75 10.11
N LYS A 82 16.32 -7.84 11.06
CA LYS A 82 16.56 -6.40 10.90
C LYS A 82 17.89 -6.01 11.50
N TYR A 83 18.61 -5.15 10.80
CA TYR A 83 19.91 -4.65 11.24
C TYR A 83 19.98 -3.14 11.01
N LYS A 84 20.61 -2.41 11.93
CA LYS A 84 20.89 -0.99 11.77
C LYS A 84 22.24 -0.81 11.11
N VAL A 85 22.27 -0.08 10.01
CA VAL A 85 23.49 0.32 9.31
C VAL A 85 23.78 1.78 9.65
N THR A 86 24.99 2.04 10.12
CA THR A 86 25.52 3.38 10.35
C THR A 86 26.69 3.60 9.41
N VAL A 87 26.69 4.72 8.71
CA VAL A 87 27.78 5.15 7.83
C VAL A 87 28.34 6.47 8.36
N ASP A 88 29.66 6.53 8.53
CA ASP A 88 30.41 7.71 8.97
C ASP A 88 31.50 8.01 7.93
N ALA A 89 31.31 9.07 7.14
CA ALA A 89 32.29 9.53 6.16
C ALA A 89 33.28 10.58 6.73
N GLY A 90 33.26 10.82 8.05
CA GLY A 90 34.05 11.87 8.68
C GLY A 90 33.44 13.26 8.49
N GLY A 91 34.04 14.28 9.13
CA GLY A 91 33.59 15.68 8.96
C GLY A 91 32.18 16.00 9.48
N GLY A 92 31.53 15.08 10.22
CA GLY A 92 30.14 15.19 10.69
C GLY A 92 29.11 14.55 9.76
N HIS A 93 29.53 13.91 8.66
CA HIS A 93 28.65 13.21 7.73
C HIS A 93 28.29 11.81 8.24
N LEU A 94 27.15 11.72 8.94
CA LEU A 94 26.61 10.48 9.50
C LEU A 94 25.27 10.10 8.85
N ALA A 95 25.18 8.92 8.25
CA ALA A 95 23.92 8.34 7.77
C ALA A 95 23.52 7.11 8.59
N LYS A 96 22.22 6.90 8.76
CA LYS A 96 21.67 5.71 9.42
C LYS A 96 20.49 5.18 8.61
N THR A 97 20.46 3.87 8.41
CA THR A 97 19.32 3.16 7.82
C THR A 97 19.11 1.83 8.54
N THR A 98 17.93 1.25 8.37
CA THR A 98 17.65 -0.13 8.77
C THR A 98 17.65 -0.97 7.51
N ILE A 99 18.34 -2.11 7.54
CA ILE A 99 18.27 -3.13 6.49
C ILE A 99 17.45 -4.31 6.98
N THR A 100 16.61 -4.87 6.11
CA THR A 100 15.85 -6.09 6.40
C THR A 100 16.36 -7.22 5.52
N ILE A 101 17.00 -8.22 6.14
CA ILE A 101 17.50 -9.41 5.44
C ILE A 101 16.41 -10.49 5.44
N PRO A 102 15.94 -10.95 4.27
CA PRO A 102 14.92 -11.99 4.18
C PRO A 102 15.46 -13.36 4.63
N ALA A 103 14.58 -14.24 5.08
CA ALA A 103 14.97 -15.61 5.41
C ALA A 103 15.35 -16.38 4.13
N ARG A 104 16.59 -16.85 4.07
CA ARG A 104 17.06 -17.71 2.97
C ARG A 104 16.55 -19.14 3.21
N PRO A 105 15.97 -19.82 2.21
CA PRO A 105 15.61 -21.23 2.37
C PRO A 105 16.86 -22.10 2.56
N PRO A 106 16.78 -23.22 3.29
CA PRO A 106 17.89 -24.16 3.39
C PRO A 106 18.26 -24.67 2.00
N SER A 107 19.53 -24.56 1.65
CA SER A 107 20.06 -25.07 0.39
C SER A 107 19.78 -26.58 0.28
N VAL A 108 19.02 -26.98 -0.73
CA VAL A 108 18.83 -28.39 -1.09
C VAL A 108 20.21 -29.02 -1.37
N PRO A 109 20.56 -30.18 -0.79
CA PRO A 109 21.82 -30.86 -1.11
C PRO A 109 21.84 -31.19 -2.60
N SER A 110 22.95 -30.87 -3.27
CA SER A 110 23.11 -31.13 -4.71
C SER A 110 23.04 -32.63 -4.98
N THR A 111 21.93 -33.12 -5.52
CA THR A 111 21.87 -34.44 -6.14
C THR A 111 22.62 -34.39 -7.47
N VAL A 112 23.61 -35.26 -7.62
CA VAL A 112 24.39 -35.49 -8.84
C VAL A 112 23.43 -35.70 -10.03
N PRO A 113 23.59 -34.99 -11.17
CA PRO A 113 22.73 -35.22 -12.32
C PRO A 113 23.12 -36.53 -13.03
N SER A 114 22.12 -37.35 -13.34
CA SER A 114 22.25 -38.45 -14.28
C SER A 114 22.61 -37.93 -15.68
N GLU A 115 23.62 -38.53 -16.30
CA GLU A 115 24.06 -38.26 -17.67
C GLU A 115 22.89 -38.30 -18.67
N GLY A 116 22.73 -37.25 -19.49
CA GLY A 116 21.90 -37.31 -20.68
C GLY A 116 21.16 -36.04 -21.11
N ALA A 117 21.09 -34.99 -20.31
CA ALA A 117 20.39 -33.75 -20.69
C ALA A 117 21.37 -32.63 -21.08
N ALA A 118 21.07 -31.94 -22.19
CA ALA A 118 21.81 -30.78 -22.69
C ALA A 118 22.00 -29.72 -21.59
N PRO A 119 23.13 -28.97 -21.58
CA PRO A 119 23.41 -28.01 -20.53
C PRO A 119 22.33 -26.92 -20.50
N PRO A 120 21.71 -26.65 -19.34
CA PRO A 120 20.81 -25.50 -19.23
C PRO A 120 21.64 -24.23 -19.44
N THR A 121 21.15 -23.36 -20.32
CA THR A 121 21.60 -21.97 -20.42
C THR A 121 21.61 -21.34 -19.03
N ALA A 122 22.75 -20.73 -18.66
CA ALA A 122 22.96 -20.10 -17.37
C ALA A 122 21.77 -19.18 -17.01
N PRO A 123 21.22 -19.27 -15.77
CA PRO A 123 20.15 -18.38 -15.35
C PRO A 123 20.63 -16.93 -15.46
N ALA A 124 19.78 -16.06 -16.01
CA ALA A 124 20.01 -14.63 -16.02
C ALA A 124 20.19 -14.15 -14.57
N ALA A 125 21.20 -13.31 -14.34
CA ALA A 125 21.50 -12.78 -13.02
C ALA A 125 20.25 -12.12 -12.41
N GLU A 126 19.83 -12.58 -11.23
CA GLU A 126 18.74 -11.96 -10.47
C GLU A 126 19.05 -10.47 -10.24
N PRO A 127 18.05 -9.57 -10.39
CA PRO A 127 18.25 -8.16 -10.14
C PRO A 127 18.56 -7.90 -8.66
N ASP A 128 19.50 -7.00 -8.38
CA ASP A 128 19.91 -6.62 -7.03
C ASP A 128 18.70 -6.14 -6.19
N LEU A 129 18.40 -6.83 -5.08
CA LEU A 129 17.29 -6.49 -4.19
C LEU A 129 17.71 -5.38 -3.23
N VAL A 130 17.06 -4.21 -3.29
CA VAL A 130 17.27 -3.13 -2.30
C VAL A 130 16.68 -3.57 -0.95
N VAL A 131 17.51 -3.62 0.10
CA VAL A 131 17.14 -4.09 1.44
C VAL A 131 17.17 -2.99 2.51
N SER A 132 17.61 -1.78 2.17
CA SER A 132 17.60 -0.61 3.07
C SER A 132 16.28 0.16 3.06
N ASP A 133 15.84 0.60 4.23
CA ASP A 133 14.73 1.53 4.42
C ASP A 133 15.17 2.98 4.10
N GLY A 134 14.29 3.76 3.47
CA GLY A 134 14.53 5.18 3.17
C GLY A 134 14.55 5.51 1.67
N PRO A 135 14.86 6.76 1.31
CA PRO A 135 14.91 7.20 -0.09
C PRO A 135 16.06 6.50 -0.83
N THR A 136 15.79 6.05 -2.05
CA THR A 136 16.80 5.43 -2.92
C THR A 136 17.85 6.45 -3.35
N ARG A 137 19.01 5.98 -3.83
CA ARG A 137 20.05 6.83 -4.41
C ARG A 137 19.51 7.73 -5.52
N ALA A 138 18.69 7.18 -6.41
CA ALA A 138 18.05 7.93 -7.50
C ALA A 138 17.12 9.05 -7.01
N GLU A 139 16.38 8.82 -5.92
CA GLU A 139 15.54 9.85 -5.29
C GLU A 139 16.37 10.91 -4.56
N THR A 140 17.52 10.51 -4.03
CA THR A 140 18.41 11.36 -3.23
C THR A 140 19.27 12.28 -4.11
N THR A 141 19.74 11.82 -5.27
CA THR A 141 20.62 12.55 -6.19
C THR A 141 19.91 13.13 -7.42
N GLY A 142 18.62 12.84 -7.59
CA GLY A 142 17.84 13.26 -8.76
C GLY A 142 17.71 14.78 -8.93
N TRP A 143 17.74 15.23 -10.20
CA TRP A 143 17.66 16.63 -10.64
C TRP A 143 16.50 17.46 -10.03
N ARG A 144 15.41 16.79 -9.63
CA ARG A 144 14.25 17.42 -8.98
C ARG A 144 14.58 18.07 -7.64
N ARG A 145 15.56 17.56 -6.88
CA ARG A 145 16.00 18.19 -5.61
C ARG A 145 16.77 19.49 -5.87
N TRP A 146 17.68 19.46 -6.85
CA TRP A 146 18.45 20.64 -7.27
C TRP A 146 17.57 21.75 -7.84
N LEU A 147 16.49 21.39 -8.54
CA LEU A 147 15.52 22.37 -9.05
C LEU A 147 14.80 23.11 -7.91
N MET A 148 14.42 22.40 -6.84
CA MET A 148 13.83 23.02 -5.64
C MET A 148 14.84 23.87 -4.85
N ALA A 149 16.08 23.41 -4.72
CA ALA A 149 17.14 24.17 -4.06
C ALA A 149 17.52 25.45 -4.84
N GLY A 150 17.61 25.35 -6.18
CA GLY A 150 17.90 26.48 -7.07
C GLY A 150 16.82 27.57 -7.02
N VAL A 151 15.54 27.18 -6.94
CA VAL A 151 14.44 28.12 -6.72
C VAL A 151 14.58 28.83 -5.37
N GLY A 152 14.95 28.11 -4.30
CA GLY A 152 15.17 28.68 -2.97
C GLY A 152 16.33 29.71 -2.92
N VAL A 153 17.47 29.39 -3.53
CA VAL A 153 18.64 30.29 -3.58
C VAL A 153 18.35 31.56 -4.39
N THR A 154 17.60 31.44 -5.48
CA THR A 154 17.22 32.59 -6.32
C THR A 154 16.31 33.55 -5.55
N VAL A 155 15.38 33.02 -4.74
CA VAL A 155 14.50 33.83 -3.89
C VAL A 155 15.27 34.55 -2.78
N ILE A 156 16.23 33.89 -2.12
CA ILE A 156 17.07 34.50 -1.07
C ILE A 156 18.00 35.58 -1.66
N GLY A 157 18.56 35.34 -2.85
CA GLY A 157 19.37 36.31 -3.58
C GLY A 157 18.60 37.59 -3.93
N LEU A 158 17.34 37.45 -4.38
CA LEU A 158 16.46 38.58 -4.66
C LEU A 158 16.10 39.37 -3.38
N LEU A 159 15.83 38.68 -2.26
CA LEU A 159 15.54 39.31 -0.96
C LEU A 159 16.71 40.12 -0.40
N THR A 160 17.94 39.61 -0.49
CA THR A 160 19.15 40.31 -0.02
C THR A 160 19.49 41.53 -0.89
N LEU A 161 19.26 41.47 -2.19
CA LEU A 161 19.40 42.61 -3.11
C LEU A 161 18.38 43.71 -2.79
N SER A 162 17.11 43.34 -2.54
CA SER A 162 16.05 44.27 -2.12
C SER A 162 16.38 44.97 -0.80
N PHE A 163 16.96 44.26 0.18
CA PHE A 163 17.37 44.83 1.47
C PHE A 163 18.51 45.85 1.33
N ARG A 164 19.52 45.58 0.48
CA ARG A 164 20.62 46.51 0.20
C ARG A 164 20.14 47.79 -0.51
N LEU A 165 19.16 47.67 -1.41
CA LEU A 165 18.56 48.82 -2.10
C LEU A 165 17.67 49.65 -1.15
N PHE A 166 16.96 49.00 -0.23
CA PHE A 166 16.18 49.66 0.83
C PHE A 166 17.09 50.44 1.79
N ALA A 167 18.20 49.86 2.24
CA ALA A 167 19.17 50.53 3.11
C ALA A 167 19.81 51.77 2.47
N ARG A 168 20.09 51.73 1.15
CA ARG A 168 20.62 52.88 0.40
C ARG A 168 19.61 54.03 0.28
N LYS A 169 18.31 53.73 0.22
CA LYS A 169 17.25 54.75 0.06
C LYS A 169 16.96 55.52 1.35
N ARG A 170 17.29 54.95 2.52
CA ARG A 170 17.03 55.55 3.84
C ARG A 170 18.06 56.59 4.31
N LEU A 171 19.15 56.81 3.55
CA LEU A 171 20.23 57.76 3.87
C LEU A 171 20.20 59.07 3.07
N ARG A 172 19.10 59.36 2.36
CA ARG A 172 18.90 60.68 1.73
C ARG A 172 17.62 61.31 2.26
N SER A 173 17.74 62.05 3.36
CA SER A 173 16.74 63.06 3.70
C SER A 173 17.00 64.31 2.86
N PRO A 174 15.99 64.88 2.18
CA PRO A 174 16.02 66.28 1.78
C PRO A 174 15.42 67.16 2.88
N ALA A 175 16.00 68.35 3.03
CA ALA A 175 15.52 69.39 3.94
C ALA A 175 14.30 70.14 3.38
N THR A 176 13.50 70.61 4.33
CA THR A 176 12.44 71.65 4.37
C THR A 176 12.22 72.59 3.17
N GLU A 177 10.95 72.77 2.76
CA GLU A 177 10.13 74.02 2.86
C GLU A 177 8.77 73.89 2.08
N GLU A 178 7.73 74.59 2.55
CA GLU A 178 6.31 74.60 2.07
C GLU A 178 6.04 75.63 0.91
N PRO A 179 4.77 75.97 0.52
CA PRO A 179 3.72 75.17 -0.13
C PRO A 179 3.17 75.83 -1.42
N VAL A 180 2.58 75.05 -2.36
CA VAL A 180 1.63 75.57 -3.38
C VAL A 180 0.53 74.54 -3.64
N THR A 181 -0.73 74.98 -3.52
CA THR A 181 -1.94 74.21 -3.83
C THR A 181 -2.11 73.98 -5.34
N MET A 182 -2.16 72.72 -5.73
CA MET A 182 -2.70 72.22 -7.00
C MET A 182 -3.62 71.05 -6.65
N THR A 183 -4.79 70.97 -7.28
CA THR A 183 -5.77 69.89 -7.16
C THR A 183 -5.14 68.58 -7.63
N THR A 184 -4.44 67.89 -6.73
CA THR A 184 -3.79 66.61 -7.03
C THR A 184 -4.82 65.50 -6.96
N GLN A 185 -5.18 64.97 -8.13
CA GLN A 185 -5.71 63.64 -8.31
C GLN A 185 -5.04 62.70 -7.30
N THR A 186 -5.81 62.14 -6.37
CA THR A 186 -5.31 61.18 -5.38
C THR A 186 -4.81 59.96 -6.13
N ARG A 187 -3.52 59.98 -6.51
CA ARG A 187 -2.84 58.82 -7.07
C ARG A 187 -2.94 57.74 -6.03
N ARG A 188 -3.80 56.74 -6.28
CA ARG A 188 -3.83 55.51 -5.50
C ARG A 188 -2.38 55.02 -5.44
N PRO A 189 -1.81 54.81 -4.24
CA PRO A 189 -0.44 54.34 -4.13
C PRO A 189 -0.32 53.03 -4.92
N GLY A 190 0.50 53.06 -5.97
CA GLY A 190 0.77 51.88 -6.78
C GLY A 190 1.49 50.85 -5.93
N PHE A 191 1.03 49.62 -6.01
CA PHE A 191 1.59 48.49 -5.27
C PHE A 191 3.10 48.40 -5.52
N THR A 192 3.90 48.48 -4.46
CA THR A 192 5.36 48.44 -4.61
C THR A 192 5.80 47.02 -4.95
N LEU A 193 6.85 46.89 -5.76
CA LEU A 193 7.44 45.59 -6.10
C LEU A 193 7.82 44.78 -4.85
N ILE A 194 8.16 45.47 -3.75
CA ILE A 194 8.48 44.87 -2.46
C ILE A 194 7.23 44.27 -1.80
N GLU A 195 6.12 45.00 -1.76
CA GLU A 195 4.85 44.49 -1.20
C GLU A 195 4.37 43.26 -1.98
N LEU A 196 4.52 43.26 -3.31
CA LEU A 196 4.23 42.09 -4.14
C LEU A 196 5.10 40.89 -3.77
N LEU A 197 6.41 41.12 -3.63
CA LEU A 197 7.39 40.06 -3.37
C LEU A 197 7.16 39.42 -1.99
N VAL A 198 6.85 40.23 -0.96
CA VAL A 198 6.54 39.70 0.37
C VAL A 198 5.26 38.87 0.36
N VAL A 199 4.22 39.33 -0.33
CA VAL A 199 2.94 38.60 -0.41
C VAL A 199 3.13 37.25 -1.10
N ILE A 200 3.82 37.19 -2.24
CA ILE A 200 4.09 35.92 -2.91
C ILE A 200 4.98 35.00 -2.05
N ALA A 201 5.93 35.55 -1.28
CA ALA A 201 6.78 34.77 -0.38
C ALA A 201 5.98 34.15 0.77
N ILE A 202 5.06 34.91 1.39
CA ILE A 202 4.16 34.39 2.42
C ILE A 202 3.25 33.31 1.83
N ILE A 203 2.64 33.54 0.67
CA ILE A 203 1.80 32.54 0.00
C ILE A 203 2.59 31.26 -0.32
N ALA A 204 3.83 31.38 -0.80
CA ALA A 204 4.69 30.23 -1.09
C ALA A 204 5.02 29.42 0.18
N ILE A 205 5.29 30.08 1.30
CA ILE A 205 5.51 29.43 2.60
C ILE A 205 4.22 28.74 3.08
N LEU A 206 3.09 29.44 3.01
CA LEU A 206 1.79 28.88 3.41
C LEU A 206 1.45 27.64 2.56
N ILE A 207 1.60 27.71 1.23
CA ILE A 207 1.38 26.55 0.35
C ILE A 207 2.39 25.43 0.66
N GLY A 208 3.66 25.75 0.89
CA GLY A 208 4.70 24.77 1.22
C GLY A 208 4.42 24.02 2.53
N LEU A 209 3.86 24.69 3.53
CA LEU A 209 3.46 24.07 4.80
C LEU A 209 2.11 23.34 4.70
N LEU A 210 1.20 23.82 3.84
CA LEU A 210 -0.13 23.23 3.66
C LEU A 210 -0.11 21.99 2.76
N LEU A 211 0.80 21.86 1.78
CA LEU A 211 0.78 20.75 0.82
C LEU A 211 0.90 19.37 1.50
N PRO A 212 1.86 19.11 2.42
CA PRO A 212 1.95 17.83 3.11
C PRO A 212 0.77 17.61 4.07
N ALA A 213 0.24 18.70 4.66
CA ALA A 213 -0.90 18.64 5.56
C ALA A 213 -2.20 18.28 4.80
N VAL A 214 -2.42 18.86 3.62
CA VAL A 214 -3.59 18.58 2.76
C VAL A 214 -3.61 17.11 2.34
N GLN A 215 -2.46 16.50 2.05
CA GLN A 215 -2.38 15.08 1.72
C GLN A 215 -2.78 14.20 2.91
N LYS A 216 -2.28 14.50 4.12
CA LYS A 216 -2.67 13.79 5.35
C LYS A 216 -4.17 13.91 5.64
N VAL A 217 -4.73 15.11 5.46
CA VAL A 217 -6.16 15.36 5.64
C VAL A 217 -7.00 14.61 4.61
N ARG A 218 -6.57 14.57 3.34
CA ARG A 218 -7.26 13.81 2.29
C ARG A 218 -7.30 12.32 2.60
N GLU A 219 -6.19 11.74 3.03
CA GLU A 219 -6.16 10.32 3.38
C GLU A 219 -7.00 10.02 4.63
N ALA A 220 -6.97 10.90 5.64
CA ALA A 220 -7.85 10.77 6.79
C ALA A 220 -9.34 10.81 6.40
N ALA A 221 -9.72 11.69 5.47
CA ALA A 221 -11.07 11.76 4.94
C ALA A 221 -11.45 10.52 4.10
N ALA A 222 -10.52 10.01 3.28
CA ALA A 222 -10.73 8.79 2.51
C ALA A 222 -10.92 7.57 3.43
N ARG A 223 -10.09 7.44 4.47
CA ARG A 223 -10.26 6.42 5.52
C ARG A 223 -11.59 6.52 6.25
N ALA A 224 -12.01 7.73 6.64
CA ALA A 224 -13.31 7.93 7.27
C ALA A 224 -14.45 7.50 6.34
N LYS A 225 -14.31 7.70 5.02
CA LYS A 225 -15.26 7.21 4.04
C LYS A 225 -15.23 5.68 3.88
N CYS A 226 -14.07 5.02 3.90
CA CYS A 226 -14.01 3.55 3.88
C CYS A 226 -14.68 2.95 5.13
N GLN A 227 -14.49 3.57 6.31
CA GLN A 227 -15.24 3.19 7.53
C GLN A 227 -16.75 3.39 7.40
N ASN A 228 -17.19 4.50 6.80
CA ASN A 228 -18.62 4.75 6.59
C ASN A 228 -19.24 3.78 5.57
N ASN A 229 -18.49 3.37 4.55
CA ASN A 229 -18.92 2.32 3.63
C ASN A 229 -19.16 0.99 4.36
N LEU A 230 -18.23 0.57 5.22
CA LEU A 230 -18.41 -0.61 6.08
C LEU A 230 -19.61 -0.48 7.03
N LYS A 231 -19.88 0.71 7.58
CA LYS A 231 -21.10 0.95 8.38
C LYS A 231 -22.37 0.81 7.56
N GLN A 232 -22.39 1.31 6.32
CA GLN A 232 -23.55 1.14 5.42
C GLN A 232 -23.74 -0.32 5.02
N ILE A 233 -22.65 -1.05 4.77
CA ILE A 233 -22.69 -2.51 4.57
C ILE A 233 -23.28 -3.21 5.81
N GLY A 234 -22.81 -2.86 7.00
CA GLY A 234 -23.33 -3.41 8.27
C GLY A 234 -24.82 -3.15 8.47
N LEU A 235 -25.29 -1.92 8.22
CA LEU A 235 -26.72 -1.60 8.24
C LEU A 235 -27.51 -2.43 7.23
N GLY A 236 -26.98 -2.59 6.02
CA GLY A 236 -27.58 -3.46 5.01
C GLY A 236 -27.68 -4.91 5.49
N LEU A 237 -26.63 -5.43 6.14
CA LEU A 237 -26.60 -6.81 6.64
C LEU A 237 -27.65 -7.04 7.72
N PHE A 238 -27.84 -6.09 8.64
CA PHE A 238 -28.91 -6.17 9.64
C PHE A 238 -30.31 -5.98 9.05
N ASN A 239 -30.48 -5.15 8.02
CA ASN A 239 -31.76 -5.04 7.31
C ASN A 239 -32.11 -6.34 6.58
N TYR A 240 -31.12 -7.00 5.97
CA TYR A 240 -31.27 -8.33 5.40
C TYR A 240 -31.63 -9.34 6.50
N GLU A 241 -30.87 -9.38 7.60
CA GLU A 241 -31.09 -10.30 8.71
C GLU A 241 -32.48 -10.13 9.33
N SER A 242 -32.95 -8.91 9.54
CA SER A 242 -34.30 -8.62 10.03
C SER A 242 -35.40 -9.23 9.13
N THR A 243 -35.16 -9.25 7.81
CA THR A 243 -36.11 -9.80 6.83
C THR A 243 -36.03 -11.33 6.74
N TYR A 244 -34.83 -11.90 6.75
CA TYR A 244 -34.58 -13.31 6.43
C TYR A 244 -34.20 -14.18 7.64
N GLN A 245 -34.10 -13.58 8.84
CA GLN A 245 -33.73 -14.20 10.12
C GLN A 245 -32.35 -14.89 10.12
N LYS A 246 -31.50 -14.47 9.19
CA LYS A 246 -30.10 -14.90 9.06
C LYS A 246 -29.31 -13.90 8.22
N PHE A 247 -28.00 -13.84 8.46
CA PHE A 247 -27.07 -13.16 7.57
C PHE A 247 -27.04 -13.84 6.19
N PRO A 248 -26.76 -13.07 5.10
CA PRO A 248 -26.65 -13.64 3.77
C PRO A 248 -25.48 -14.62 3.68
N SER A 249 -25.63 -15.62 2.82
CA SER A 249 -24.52 -16.48 2.42
C SER A 249 -23.54 -15.69 1.56
N ALA A 250 -22.23 -15.80 1.84
CA ALA A 250 -21.15 -15.16 1.07
C ALA A 250 -21.21 -15.52 -0.42
N ALA A 251 -21.64 -16.74 -0.72
CA ALA A 251 -21.85 -17.27 -2.06
C ALA A 251 -23.18 -18.02 -2.11
N THR A 252 -23.95 -17.84 -3.18
CA THR A 252 -25.08 -18.73 -3.51
C THR A 252 -24.67 -19.66 -4.65
N GLY A 253 -25.21 -20.87 -4.70
CA GLY A 253 -25.00 -21.80 -5.80
C GLY A 253 -25.14 -23.27 -5.39
N PRO A 254 -25.09 -24.20 -6.35
CA PRO A 254 -25.44 -25.61 -6.11
C PRO A 254 -24.55 -26.26 -5.04
N SER A 255 -23.27 -25.88 -5.02
CA SER A 255 -22.27 -26.37 -4.07
C SER A 255 -22.23 -25.62 -2.74
N TYR A 256 -23.02 -24.56 -2.56
CA TYR A 256 -22.95 -23.66 -1.40
C TYR A 256 -24.22 -23.71 -0.55
N ASP A 257 -25.37 -23.39 -1.14
CA ASP A 257 -26.66 -23.32 -0.47
C ASP A 257 -27.76 -24.10 -1.22
N GLY A 258 -27.38 -24.85 -2.25
CA GLY A 258 -28.29 -25.64 -3.07
C GLY A 258 -29.11 -24.82 -4.07
N THR A 259 -28.91 -23.50 -4.13
CA THR A 259 -29.56 -22.67 -5.15
C THR A 259 -28.93 -22.92 -6.52
N PRO A 260 -29.67 -22.78 -7.63
CA PRO A 260 -29.17 -23.13 -8.95
C PRO A 260 -28.10 -22.17 -9.51
N TYR A 261 -27.96 -20.96 -8.97
CA TYR A 261 -27.20 -19.88 -9.61
C TYR A 261 -26.12 -19.27 -8.70
N LEU A 262 -24.93 -19.14 -9.27
CA LEU A 262 -23.74 -18.55 -8.67
C LEU A 262 -23.90 -17.03 -8.56
N ASN A 263 -23.88 -16.49 -7.33
CA ASN A 263 -23.94 -15.06 -7.03
C ASN A 263 -23.26 -14.71 -5.69
N SER A 264 -22.89 -13.43 -5.52
CA SER A 264 -22.37 -12.86 -4.27
C SER A 264 -23.43 -12.55 -3.22
N TRP A 265 -23.04 -12.52 -1.94
CA TRP A 265 -23.77 -11.82 -0.87
C TRP A 265 -24.05 -10.34 -1.18
N MET A 266 -23.16 -9.66 -1.91
CA MET A 266 -23.32 -8.25 -2.27
C MET A 266 -24.53 -7.99 -3.17
N LYS A 267 -24.89 -8.95 -4.03
CA LYS A 267 -26.10 -8.90 -4.85
C LYS A 267 -27.35 -8.96 -3.98
N SER A 268 -27.36 -9.83 -2.98
CA SER A 268 -28.45 -9.98 -2.01
C SER A 268 -28.62 -8.73 -1.14
N LEU A 269 -27.56 -7.94 -0.97
CA LEU A 269 -27.56 -6.73 -0.16
C LEU A 269 -28.13 -5.51 -0.89
N LEU A 270 -28.15 -5.48 -2.23
CA LEU A 270 -28.54 -4.30 -3.01
C LEU A 270 -29.88 -3.65 -2.58
N PRO A 271 -30.97 -4.41 -2.34
CA PRO A 271 -32.23 -3.84 -1.84
C PRO A 271 -32.11 -3.15 -0.47
N HIS A 272 -31.13 -3.55 0.33
CA HIS A 272 -30.93 -3.10 1.71
C HIS A 272 -29.91 -1.94 1.83
N ILE A 273 -29.36 -1.48 0.70
CA ILE A 273 -28.40 -0.36 0.62
C ILE A 273 -28.81 0.67 -0.45
N GLU A 274 -30.13 0.85 -0.66
CA GLU A 274 -30.69 1.82 -1.61
C GLU A 274 -30.27 1.57 -3.08
N GLN A 275 -29.99 0.31 -3.44
CA GLN A 275 -29.65 -0.11 -4.81
C GLN A 275 -30.76 -0.97 -5.45
N GLN A 276 -32.03 -0.71 -5.11
CA GLN A 276 -33.19 -1.45 -5.64
C GLN A 276 -33.26 -1.44 -7.16
N ASN A 277 -32.95 -0.30 -7.79
CA ASN A 277 -32.96 -0.18 -9.26
C ASN A 277 -31.95 -1.11 -9.92
N LEU A 278 -30.76 -1.26 -9.32
CA LEU A 278 -29.73 -2.17 -9.82
C LEU A 278 -30.14 -3.64 -9.58
N TYR A 279 -30.73 -3.94 -8.42
CA TYR A 279 -31.25 -5.28 -8.13
C TYR A 279 -32.31 -5.72 -9.16
N ASN A 280 -33.22 -4.81 -9.54
CA ASN A 280 -34.26 -5.08 -10.54
C ASN A 280 -33.73 -5.30 -11.96
N GLN A 281 -32.53 -4.81 -12.28
CA GLN A 281 -31.86 -5.06 -13.56
C GLN A 281 -31.16 -6.43 -13.60
N PHE A 282 -30.96 -7.05 -12.44
CA PHE A 282 -30.26 -8.33 -12.32
C PHE A 282 -31.22 -9.49 -12.61
N ALA A 283 -30.91 -10.30 -13.61
CA ALA A 283 -31.64 -11.52 -13.94
C ALA A 283 -31.38 -12.60 -12.88
N LEU A 284 -32.29 -12.71 -11.91
CA LEU A 284 -32.15 -13.56 -10.71
C LEU A 284 -32.13 -15.08 -11.01
N ASN A 285 -32.52 -15.48 -12.21
CA ASN A 285 -32.59 -16.87 -12.68
C ASN A 285 -31.41 -17.25 -13.58
N THR A 286 -30.28 -16.57 -13.45
CA THR A 286 -29.04 -16.81 -14.22
C THR A 286 -27.84 -16.59 -13.31
N ASN A 287 -26.68 -17.14 -13.67
CA ASN A 287 -25.44 -16.83 -12.97
C ASN A 287 -25.05 -15.36 -13.19
N TRP A 288 -24.32 -14.77 -12.24
CA TRP A 288 -23.87 -13.38 -12.33
C TRP A 288 -23.10 -13.08 -13.62
N TYR A 289 -22.43 -14.09 -14.17
CA TYR A 289 -21.56 -14.00 -15.33
C TYR A 289 -22.23 -14.27 -16.68
N GLU A 290 -23.55 -14.41 -16.71
CA GLU A 290 -24.27 -14.62 -17.96
C GLU A 290 -24.65 -13.30 -18.61
N THR A 291 -24.76 -13.30 -19.94
CA THR A 291 -25.07 -12.12 -20.77
C THR A 291 -26.21 -11.25 -20.24
N PRO A 292 -27.35 -11.80 -19.74
CA PRO A 292 -28.43 -10.99 -19.17
C PRO A 292 -28.00 -10.05 -18.02
N ASN A 293 -26.94 -10.40 -17.30
CA ASN A 293 -26.45 -9.65 -16.14
C ASN A 293 -25.33 -8.66 -16.47
N PHE A 294 -24.79 -8.64 -17.70
CA PHE A 294 -23.62 -7.81 -18.06
C PHE A 294 -23.81 -6.31 -17.77
N THR A 295 -25.00 -5.78 -18.06
CA THR A 295 -25.34 -4.38 -17.76
C THR A 295 -25.35 -4.12 -16.26
N ALA A 296 -25.94 -5.03 -15.47
CA ALA A 296 -26.02 -4.88 -14.02
C ALA A 296 -24.62 -4.95 -13.39
N ILE A 297 -23.83 -5.98 -13.70
CA ILE A 297 -22.49 -6.16 -13.10
C ILE A 297 -21.50 -5.06 -13.51
N SER A 298 -21.70 -4.40 -14.65
CA SER A 298 -20.86 -3.25 -15.08
C SER A 298 -21.17 -1.96 -14.31
N THR A 299 -22.27 -1.92 -13.55
CA THR A 299 -22.67 -0.74 -12.78
C THR A 299 -21.86 -0.65 -11.48
N PRO A 300 -21.09 0.45 -11.25
CA PRO A 300 -20.36 0.63 -10.00
C PRO A 300 -21.29 0.88 -8.82
N VAL A 301 -21.06 0.17 -7.72
CA VAL A 301 -21.73 0.39 -6.44
C VAL A 301 -20.76 1.10 -5.51
N ASN A 302 -20.92 2.42 -5.33
CA ASN A 302 -19.96 3.28 -4.60
C ASN A 302 -19.70 2.84 -3.15
N ILE A 303 -20.65 2.13 -2.52
CA ILE A 303 -20.50 1.59 -1.17
C ILE A 303 -19.44 0.47 -1.14
N TYR A 304 -19.25 -0.24 -2.24
CA TYR A 304 -18.30 -1.35 -2.34
C TYR A 304 -16.87 -0.92 -2.72
N VAL A 305 -16.65 0.37 -2.96
CA VAL A 305 -15.33 0.89 -3.39
C VAL A 305 -14.69 1.70 -2.27
N CYS A 306 -13.44 1.42 -1.91
CA CYS A 306 -12.70 2.23 -0.94
C CYS A 306 -12.00 3.39 -1.67
N PRO A 307 -12.27 4.66 -1.35
CA PRO A 307 -11.60 5.81 -2.00
C PRO A 307 -10.08 5.86 -1.85
N SER A 308 -9.49 5.12 -0.90
CA SER A 308 -8.03 5.00 -0.77
C SER A 308 -7.45 3.87 -1.63
N ALA A 309 -8.29 3.04 -2.24
CA ALA A 309 -7.84 1.97 -3.12
C ALA A 309 -7.22 2.56 -4.40
N GLN A 310 -6.23 1.85 -4.91
CA GLN A 310 -5.48 2.19 -6.10
C GLN A 310 -5.87 1.25 -7.24
N GLY A 311 -5.72 1.72 -8.47
CA GLY A 311 -6.01 0.94 -9.67
C GLY A 311 -7.41 1.19 -10.24
N THR A 312 -7.79 0.38 -11.21
CA THR A 312 -9.06 0.48 -11.92
C THR A 312 -10.14 -0.30 -11.18
N HIS A 313 -11.32 0.28 -10.93
CA HIS A 313 -12.42 -0.44 -10.27
C HIS A 313 -13.28 -1.29 -11.21
N THR A 314 -12.72 -1.75 -12.32
CA THR A 314 -13.41 -2.51 -13.36
C THR A 314 -12.54 -3.67 -13.82
N ALA A 315 -13.14 -4.84 -14.01
CA ALA A 315 -12.50 -6.06 -14.45
C ALA A 315 -13.13 -6.57 -15.76
N SER A 316 -12.29 -7.00 -16.70
CA SER A 316 -12.70 -7.64 -17.94
C SER A 316 -11.87 -8.89 -18.14
N GLY A 317 -12.45 -9.99 -18.63
CA GLY A 317 -11.69 -11.22 -18.83
C GLY A 317 -12.57 -12.43 -19.08
N VAL A 318 -11.93 -13.54 -19.45
CA VAL A 318 -12.59 -14.84 -19.56
C VAL A 318 -12.73 -15.44 -18.17
N ILE A 319 -13.89 -15.99 -17.84
CA ILE A 319 -14.06 -16.67 -16.54
C ILE A 319 -13.25 -17.96 -16.48
N ASP A 320 -12.60 -18.15 -15.34
CA ASP A 320 -11.80 -19.32 -15.01
C ASP A 320 -12.66 -20.61 -14.93
N ASP A 321 -12.08 -21.73 -15.38
CA ASP A 321 -12.58 -23.10 -15.28
C ASP A 321 -12.87 -23.57 -13.83
N LEU A 322 -12.39 -22.85 -12.80
CA LEU A 322 -12.79 -23.10 -11.40
C LEU A 322 -14.17 -22.54 -11.05
N MET A 323 -14.61 -21.49 -11.75
CA MET A 323 -15.93 -20.85 -11.60
C MET A 323 -16.92 -21.33 -12.66
N TYR A 324 -16.41 -21.86 -13.77
CA TYR A 324 -17.19 -22.40 -14.87
C TYR A 324 -17.04 -23.93 -14.94
N PRO A 325 -18.12 -24.74 -14.92
CA PRO A 325 -18.00 -26.18 -14.89
C PRO A 325 -17.22 -26.71 -16.11
N LYS A 326 -16.11 -27.43 -15.88
CA LYS A 326 -15.31 -28.08 -16.94
C LYS A 326 -16.09 -29.04 -17.84
N SER A 327 -17.23 -29.55 -17.35
CA SER A 327 -18.15 -30.40 -18.10
C SER A 327 -19.12 -29.61 -18.98
N SER A 328 -19.08 -28.28 -18.97
CA SER A 328 -19.95 -27.46 -19.81
C SER A 328 -19.56 -27.62 -21.28
N PRO A 329 -20.54 -27.82 -22.19
CA PRO A 329 -20.28 -27.93 -23.62
C PRO A 329 -19.94 -26.59 -24.28
N ASN A 330 -20.12 -25.47 -23.57
CA ASN A 330 -19.90 -24.13 -24.09
C ASN A 330 -18.56 -23.56 -23.61
N ALA A 331 -17.95 -22.66 -24.39
CA ALA A 331 -16.78 -21.92 -23.95
C ALA A 331 -17.14 -20.98 -22.77
N PRO A 332 -16.20 -20.74 -21.83
CA PRO A 332 -16.42 -19.80 -20.75
C PRO A 332 -16.71 -18.39 -21.30
N PRO A 333 -17.68 -17.66 -20.73
CA PRO A 333 -18.04 -16.33 -21.20
C PRO A 333 -16.92 -15.32 -20.90
N THR A 334 -16.76 -14.34 -21.80
CA THR A 334 -15.93 -13.17 -21.56
C THR A 334 -16.77 -12.08 -20.90
N ILE A 335 -16.36 -11.66 -19.72
CA ILE A 335 -17.05 -10.63 -18.93
C ILE A 335 -16.58 -9.24 -19.36
N PRO A 336 -17.51 -8.34 -19.71
CA PRO A 336 -17.17 -6.97 -20.08
C PRO A 336 -17.25 -6.04 -18.87
N ASN A 337 -16.12 -5.41 -18.51
CA ASN A 337 -16.03 -4.26 -17.60
C ASN A 337 -16.85 -4.36 -16.30
N ALA A 338 -16.89 -5.54 -15.68
CA ALA A 338 -17.60 -5.74 -14.43
C ALA A 338 -17.01 -4.84 -13.33
N ALA A 339 -17.87 -4.12 -12.62
CA ALA A 339 -17.47 -3.29 -11.51
C ALA A 339 -16.97 -4.16 -10.35
N THR A 340 -15.92 -3.67 -9.68
CA THR A 340 -15.23 -4.41 -8.62
C THR A 340 -15.60 -3.93 -7.23
N THR A 341 -15.10 -4.63 -6.22
CA THR A 341 -15.26 -4.32 -4.79
C THR A 341 -13.90 -4.33 -4.08
N ASP A 342 -13.77 -3.48 -3.07
CA ASP A 342 -12.62 -3.38 -2.16
C ASP A 342 -12.95 -3.89 -0.74
N TYR A 343 -14.12 -4.50 -0.53
CA TYR A 343 -14.55 -5.06 0.75
C TYR A 343 -14.92 -6.51 0.60
N ALA A 344 -14.59 -7.31 1.61
CA ALA A 344 -14.60 -8.75 1.51
C ALA A 344 -15.18 -9.42 2.75
N ALA A 345 -16.12 -10.34 2.57
CA ALA A 345 -16.66 -11.19 3.62
C ALA A 345 -15.59 -12.14 4.15
N LEU A 346 -15.34 -12.13 5.45
CA LEU A 346 -14.45 -13.07 6.12
C LEU A 346 -15.24 -14.35 6.38
N THR A 347 -15.05 -15.35 5.52
CA THR A 347 -15.84 -16.59 5.59
C THR A 347 -15.13 -17.66 6.39
N GLY A 348 -13.80 -17.66 6.46
CA GLY A 348 -13.05 -18.57 7.34
C GLY A 348 -11.54 -18.50 7.17
N LEU A 349 -10.88 -19.53 7.66
CA LEU A 349 -9.43 -19.74 7.55
C LEU A 349 -9.18 -21.13 6.97
N GLU A 350 -8.19 -21.25 6.10
CA GLU A 350 -7.80 -22.53 5.53
C GLU A 350 -6.96 -23.33 6.54
N PHE A 351 -6.96 -24.66 6.44
CA PHE A 351 -6.34 -25.50 7.47
C PHE A 351 -4.81 -25.26 7.59
N LYS A 352 -4.14 -24.86 6.51
CA LYS A 352 -2.69 -24.60 6.51
C LYS A 352 -2.35 -23.27 7.14
N PHE A 353 -3.29 -22.32 7.22
CA PHE A 353 -3.12 -21.12 8.04
C PHE A 353 -2.73 -21.49 9.46
N TRP A 354 -3.47 -22.43 10.07
CA TRP A 354 -3.25 -22.88 11.44
C TRP A 354 -1.87 -23.52 11.60
N ALA A 355 -1.52 -24.43 10.69
CA ALA A 355 -0.22 -25.09 10.72
C ALA A 355 0.96 -24.11 10.51
N ALA A 356 0.86 -23.20 9.52
CA ALA A 356 1.89 -22.21 9.22
C ALA A 356 2.12 -21.22 10.38
N ASN A 357 1.11 -21.00 11.21
CA ASN A 357 1.17 -20.08 12.35
C ASN A 357 1.34 -20.80 13.70
N GLY A 358 1.61 -22.11 13.70
CA GLY A 358 1.84 -22.88 14.93
C GLY A 358 0.61 -23.01 15.84
N LEU A 359 -0.60 -22.89 15.28
CA LEU A 359 -1.87 -22.99 15.99
C LEU A 359 -2.44 -24.41 15.91
N PRO A 360 -3.19 -24.86 16.94
CA PRO A 360 -3.86 -26.15 16.89
C PRO A 360 -4.89 -26.16 15.77
N VAL A 361 -4.74 -27.11 14.84
CA VAL A 361 -5.66 -27.33 13.72
C VAL A 361 -6.99 -27.86 14.29
N PRO A 362 -8.11 -27.14 14.20
CA PRO A 362 -9.38 -27.61 14.77
C PRO A 362 -9.81 -28.95 14.15
N ALA A 363 -10.30 -29.90 14.94
CA ALA A 363 -10.60 -31.27 14.47
C ALA A 363 -11.56 -31.35 13.26
N ALA A 364 -12.35 -30.29 13.00
CA ALA A 364 -13.22 -30.16 11.82
C ALA A 364 -12.49 -29.76 10.51
N THR A 365 -11.17 -29.52 10.53
CA THR A 365 -10.44 -28.84 9.44
C THR A 365 -9.52 -29.74 8.60
N SER A 366 -9.33 -31.01 8.96
CA SER A 366 -8.23 -31.85 8.42
C SER A 366 -8.43 -32.45 7.01
N ALA A 367 -9.39 -31.98 6.21
CA ALA A 367 -9.54 -32.34 4.78
C ALA A 367 -10.60 -31.49 4.04
N ALA A 368 -11.54 -30.88 4.77
CA ALA A 368 -12.82 -30.43 4.24
C ALA A 368 -12.98 -28.90 4.07
N TYR A 369 -11.92 -28.11 4.31
CA TYR A 369 -11.95 -26.64 4.17
C TYR A 369 -11.69 -26.13 2.74
N LYS A 370 -11.79 -27.01 1.72
CA LYS A 370 -11.89 -26.57 0.32
C LYS A 370 -13.31 -26.17 -0.10
N THR A 371 -14.34 -26.49 0.71
CA THR A 371 -15.73 -26.15 0.37
C THR A 371 -16.25 -25.06 1.31
N MET A 372 -16.77 -23.96 0.75
CA MET A 372 -17.30 -22.80 1.50
C MET A 372 -18.44 -23.15 2.48
N THR A 373 -18.92 -24.39 2.45
CA THR A 373 -19.96 -25.00 3.30
C THR A 373 -19.49 -25.39 4.71
N ASN A 374 -18.19 -25.59 4.94
CA ASN A 374 -17.65 -25.95 6.27
C ASN A 374 -17.02 -24.77 7.01
N LEU A 375 -17.06 -23.57 6.41
CA LEU A 375 -16.45 -22.39 6.97
C LEU A 375 -17.23 -21.86 8.19
N LYS A 376 -16.51 -21.28 9.15
CA LYS A 376 -17.05 -20.83 10.43
C LYS A 376 -17.20 -19.31 10.54
N GLY A 377 -16.99 -18.54 9.49
CA GLY A 377 -17.25 -17.10 9.47
C GLY A 377 -18.73 -16.77 9.50
N VAL A 378 -19.08 -15.55 9.87
CA VAL A 378 -20.49 -15.12 10.05
C VAL A 378 -21.28 -15.20 8.74
N LEU A 379 -20.67 -14.84 7.61
CA LEU A 379 -21.31 -14.93 6.29
C LEU A 379 -21.07 -16.28 5.58
N ALA A 380 -20.63 -17.33 6.28
CA ALA A 380 -20.45 -18.63 5.64
C ALA A 380 -21.78 -19.21 5.12
N SER A 381 -21.71 -20.07 4.11
CA SER A 381 -22.87 -20.71 3.50
C SER A 381 -23.48 -21.79 4.40
N PRO A 382 -24.83 -21.96 4.43
CA PRO A 382 -25.87 -21.28 3.65
C PRO A 382 -26.47 -20.02 4.34
N GLY A 383 -25.65 -19.28 5.09
CA GLY A 383 -26.03 -18.13 5.91
C GLY A 383 -26.17 -18.50 7.39
N THR A 384 -25.85 -17.55 8.28
CA THR A 384 -25.82 -17.77 9.72
C THR A 384 -26.89 -16.92 10.42
N PRO A 385 -27.80 -17.50 11.22
CA PRO A 385 -28.65 -16.75 12.16
C PRO A 385 -27.81 -16.01 13.20
N ILE A 386 -28.30 -14.89 13.75
CA ILE A 386 -27.60 -14.20 14.86
C ILE A 386 -27.32 -15.15 16.04
N ALA A 387 -28.28 -16.01 16.39
CA ALA A 387 -28.12 -17.01 17.45
C ALA A 387 -27.02 -18.05 17.16
N GLY A 388 -26.60 -18.19 15.90
CA GLY A 388 -25.50 -19.07 15.48
C GLY A 388 -24.10 -18.46 15.67
N VAL A 389 -24.01 -17.19 16.12
CA VAL A 389 -22.74 -16.51 16.44
C VAL A 389 -22.50 -16.59 17.95
N THR A 390 -22.06 -17.76 18.41
CA THR A 390 -21.92 -18.06 19.84
C THR A 390 -20.69 -17.41 20.49
N ASP A 391 -19.68 -17.02 19.70
CA ASP A 391 -18.48 -16.32 20.19
C ASP A 391 -18.73 -14.82 20.45
N GLY A 392 -19.95 -14.35 20.12
CA GLY A 392 -20.39 -12.97 20.31
C GLY A 392 -20.18 -12.12 19.05
N LEU A 393 -21.24 -11.43 18.63
CA LEU A 393 -21.23 -10.56 17.45
C LEU A 393 -20.13 -9.48 17.51
N SER A 394 -19.85 -8.93 18.69
CA SER A 394 -18.83 -7.89 18.89
C SER A 394 -17.38 -8.39 18.80
N ASN A 395 -17.18 -9.72 18.82
CA ASN A 395 -15.86 -10.36 18.71
C ASN A 395 -15.63 -10.95 17.32
N CYS A 396 -16.68 -11.10 16.52
CA CYS A 396 -16.61 -11.72 15.20
C CYS A 396 -16.42 -10.67 14.10
N MET A 397 -15.32 -10.73 13.38
CA MET A 397 -15.07 -9.98 12.15
C MET A 397 -15.94 -10.56 11.01
N VAL A 398 -16.62 -9.70 10.25
CA VAL A 398 -17.60 -10.10 9.22
C VAL A 398 -17.17 -9.68 7.83
N VAL A 399 -16.83 -8.40 7.66
CA VAL A 399 -16.37 -7.85 6.37
C VAL A 399 -15.13 -7.00 6.63
N SER A 400 -14.08 -7.20 5.84
CA SER A 400 -12.86 -6.39 5.95
C SER A 400 -12.46 -5.81 4.60
N GLU A 401 -11.63 -4.77 4.64
CA GLU A 401 -11.00 -4.24 3.43
C GLU A 401 -10.14 -5.32 2.73
N CYS A 402 -10.31 -5.41 1.41
CA CYS A 402 -9.48 -6.16 0.48
C CYS A 402 -9.33 -5.34 -0.80
N ALA A 403 -8.62 -4.23 -0.67
CA ALA A 403 -8.55 -3.16 -1.64
C ALA A 403 -7.67 -3.45 -2.86
N ASN A 404 -7.72 -2.53 -3.82
CA ASN A 404 -6.92 -2.49 -5.05
C ASN A 404 -7.24 -3.63 -6.04
N ARG A 405 -8.44 -4.20 -5.92
CA ARG A 405 -8.95 -5.15 -6.90
C ARG A 405 -9.40 -4.38 -8.15
N PRO A 406 -9.24 -4.95 -9.36
CA PRO A 406 -8.89 -6.34 -9.66
C PRO A 406 -7.40 -6.62 -9.78
N THR A 407 -6.53 -5.60 -9.75
CA THR A 407 -5.09 -5.80 -9.92
C THR A 407 -4.49 -6.58 -8.75
N LEU A 408 -3.50 -7.42 -9.03
CA LEU A 408 -2.77 -8.13 -7.98
C LEU A 408 -1.76 -7.19 -7.28
N TRP A 409 -1.81 -7.18 -5.96
CA TRP A 409 -0.88 -6.44 -5.11
C TRP A 409 -0.17 -7.38 -4.14
N ALA A 410 1.13 -7.17 -4.00
CA ALA A 410 1.94 -7.82 -2.99
C ALA A 410 2.94 -6.80 -2.41
N MET A 411 3.13 -6.84 -1.08
CA MET A 411 4.07 -5.99 -0.36
C MET A 411 3.95 -4.48 -0.71
N GLY A 412 2.71 -4.00 -0.80
CA GLY A 412 2.40 -2.60 -1.10
C GLY A 412 2.67 -2.15 -2.54
N ARG A 413 2.92 -3.07 -3.46
CA ARG A 413 3.15 -2.78 -4.89
C ARG A 413 2.24 -3.62 -5.77
N GLN A 414 1.75 -3.03 -6.86
CA GLN A 414 1.12 -3.79 -7.93
C GLN A 414 2.18 -4.73 -8.53
N THR A 415 1.81 -5.99 -8.71
CA THR A 415 2.70 -7.01 -9.28
C THR A 415 1.98 -7.81 -10.34
N THR A 416 2.72 -8.20 -11.38
CA THR A 416 2.26 -9.18 -12.35
C THR A 416 2.88 -10.56 -12.12
N THR A 417 3.49 -10.78 -10.95
CA THR A 417 4.09 -12.08 -10.62
C THR A 417 3.01 -12.95 -9.97
N PRO A 418 2.67 -14.12 -10.55
CA PRO A 418 1.77 -15.08 -9.93
C PRO A 418 2.21 -15.44 -8.51
N ILE A 419 1.25 -15.62 -7.60
CA ILE A 419 1.51 -16.10 -6.24
C ILE A 419 1.34 -17.61 -6.23
N THR A 420 2.32 -18.32 -5.66
CA THR A 420 2.28 -19.79 -5.61
C THR A 420 1.39 -20.28 -4.47
N GLU A 421 0.43 -21.14 -4.78
CA GLU A 421 -0.48 -21.77 -3.84
C GLU A 421 -0.62 -23.26 -4.20
N ASP A 422 -0.42 -24.16 -3.24
CA ASP A 422 -0.61 -25.61 -3.43
C ASP A 422 0.24 -26.25 -4.55
N GLY A 423 1.41 -25.69 -4.85
CA GLY A 423 2.25 -26.15 -5.97
C GLY A 423 1.75 -25.68 -7.34
N TYR A 424 0.71 -24.85 -7.37
CA TYR A 424 0.24 -24.15 -8.56
C TYR A 424 0.64 -22.67 -8.47
N SER A 425 1.30 -22.15 -9.50
CA SER A 425 1.51 -20.71 -9.65
C SER A 425 0.18 -20.09 -10.07
N SER A 426 -0.57 -19.57 -9.10
CA SER A 426 -1.83 -18.90 -9.38
C SER A 426 -1.59 -17.45 -9.74
N GLY A 427 -1.69 -17.17 -11.03
CA GLY A 427 -1.92 -15.82 -11.47
C GLY A 427 -3.41 -15.59 -11.39
N GLY A 428 -3.91 -15.01 -10.29
CA GLY A 428 -5.30 -14.60 -10.14
C GLY A 428 -6.30 -15.61 -10.70
N TYR A 429 -6.66 -16.62 -9.91
CA TYR A 429 -7.84 -17.41 -10.23
C TYR A 429 -9.01 -16.41 -10.53
N GLY A 430 -9.85 -16.62 -11.55
CA GLY A 430 -11.18 -15.96 -11.64
C GLY A 430 -11.57 -15.31 -12.96
N LEU A 431 -10.91 -14.21 -13.32
CA LEU A 431 -11.02 -13.61 -14.64
C LEU A 431 -9.62 -13.57 -15.27
N THR A 432 -9.40 -14.31 -16.36
CA THR A 432 -8.14 -14.19 -17.10
C THR A 432 -8.30 -13.09 -18.14
N ASP A 433 -7.64 -11.95 -17.93
CA ASP A 433 -7.43 -10.94 -18.97
C ASP A 433 -6.16 -11.26 -19.77
N SER A 434 -5.77 -10.41 -20.74
CA SER A 434 -4.56 -10.60 -21.54
C SER A 434 -3.25 -10.55 -20.74
N THR A 435 -3.31 -10.16 -19.46
CA THR A 435 -2.18 -10.15 -18.51
C THR A 435 -2.24 -11.33 -17.53
N GLY A 436 -3.37 -12.05 -17.46
CA GLY A 436 -3.58 -13.27 -16.70
C GLY A 436 -3.74 -13.07 -15.18
N LEU A 437 -4.08 -11.87 -14.68
CA LEU A 437 -3.93 -11.53 -13.26
C LEU A 437 -5.04 -10.66 -12.67
N VAL A 438 -6.31 -11.00 -12.91
CA VAL A 438 -7.40 -10.45 -12.11
C VAL A 438 -7.52 -11.27 -10.84
N VAL A 439 -7.48 -10.61 -9.68
CA VAL A 439 -7.70 -11.27 -8.38
C VAL A 439 -9.09 -11.91 -8.34
N MET A 440 -9.18 -13.15 -7.84
CA MET A 440 -10.44 -13.89 -7.63
C MET A 440 -11.50 -13.03 -6.94
N GLY A 441 -12.74 -13.13 -7.42
CA GLY A 441 -13.87 -12.48 -6.77
C GLY A 441 -13.76 -10.96 -6.74
N SER A 442 -13.04 -10.36 -7.69
CA SER A 442 -12.95 -8.91 -7.83
C SER A 442 -14.28 -8.26 -8.22
N PRO A 443 -15.07 -8.80 -9.17
CA PRO A 443 -16.41 -8.28 -9.43
C PRO A 443 -17.29 -8.39 -8.19
N TRP A 444 -18.04 -7.34 -7.86
CA TRP A 444 -18.93 -7.35 -6.70
C TRP A 444 -20.01 -8.44 -6.78
N ALA A 445 -20.39 -8.86 -7.99
CA ALA A 445 -21.45 -9.84 -8.21
C ALA A 445 -20.98 -11.31 -8.13
N SER A 446 -19.67 -11.54 -8.13
CA SER A 446 -19.11 -12.90 -8.17
C SER A 446 -19.54 -13.72 -6.95
N GLU A 447 -19.78 -15.01 -7.12
CA GLU A 447 -19.91 -15.99 -6.04
C GLU A 447 -18.69 -16.06 -5.11
N TYR A 448 -17.50 -15.78 -5.63
CA TYR A 448 -16.31 -15.52 -4.81
C TYR A 448 -16.18 -14.06 -4.42
N GLY A 449 -17.21 -13.25 -4.71
CA GLY A 449 -17.31 -11.80 -4.60
C GLY A 449 -16.83 -11.33 -3.25
N ALA A 450 -15.53 -11.06 -3.25
CA ALA A 450 -14.69 -10.87 -2.11
C ALA A 450 -15.08 -11.75 -0.89
N ALA A 451 -15.26 -13.05 -1.06
CA ALA A 451 -15.22 -13.97 0.08
C ALA A 451 -13.74 -14.27 0.38
N LEU A 452 -13.30 -14.15 1.63
CA LEU A 452 -11.95 -14.45 2.05
C LEU A 452 -11.94 -15.70 2.93
N VAL A 453 -11.17 -16.68 2.47
CA VAL A 453 -10.64 -17.76 3.29
C VAL A 453 -9.15 -17.49 3.42
N LEU A 454 -8.70 -17.03 4.60
CA LEU A 454 -7.31 -16.64 4.77
C LEU A 454 -6.40 -17.87 4.87
N ASN A 455 -5.27 -17.80 4.18
CA ASN A 455 -4.20 -18.81 4.22
C ASN A 455 -2.93 -18.23 4.88
N GLY A 456 -2.86 -16.90 4.96
CA GLY A 456 -1.64 -16.16 5.24
C GLY A 456 -0.71 -16.19 4.04
N PHE A 457 0.28 -15.30 4.06
CA PHE A 457 1.23 -15.11 2.96
C PHE A 457 2.67 -15.15 3.45
N ASP A 458 3.54 -15.78 2.68
CA ASP A 458 4.98 -15.74 2.86
C ASP A 458 5.61 -14.81 1.81
N PRO A 459 6.02 -13.59 2.22
CA PRO A 459 6.68 -12.64 1.33
C PRO A 459 8.00 -13.14 0.75
N SER A 460 8.71 -14.03 1.44
CA SER A 460 10.02 -14.51 1.01
C SER A 460 9.90 -15.52 -0.13
N ALA A 461 8.86 -16.34 -0.11
CA ALA A 461 8.57 -17.33 -1.13
C ALA A 461 7.58 -16.83 -2.21
N ASN A 462 7.00 -15.62 -2.03
CA ASN A 462 5.86 -15.13 -2.81
C ASN A 462 4.77 -16.21 -2.95
N ALA A 463 4.43 -16.82 -1.81
CA ALA A 463 3.65 -18.03 -1.76
C ALA A 463 2.70 -18.07 -0.56
N LYS A 464 1.77 -19.03 -0.63
CA LYS A 464 0.83 -19.38 0.44
C LYS A 464 1.02 -20.84 0.84
N PRO A 465 0.75 -21.23 2.11
CA PRO A 465 0.39 -20.36 3.23
C PRO A 465 1.60 -19.57 3.77
N GLY A 466 1.38 -18.67 4.74
CA GLY A 466 2.48 -18.00 5.44
C GLY A 466 2.04 -17.23 6.68
N THR A 467 2.99 -16.54 7.30
CA THR A 467 2.78 -15.87 8.60
C THR A 467 2.42 -14.39 8.48
N CYS A 468 2.43 -13.81 7.28
CA CYS A 468 1.89 -12.47 7.09
C CYS A 468 0.37 -12.54 6.93
N LEU A 469 -0.34 -11.89 7.84
CA LEU A 469 -1.79 -12.02 8.01
C LEU A 469 -2.59 -10.91 7.33
N MET A 470 -1.96 -9.77 7.05
CA MET A 470 -2.64 -8.55 6.59
C MET A 470 -1.68 -7.65 5.81
N ASN A 471 -2.19 -6.97 4.79
CA ASN A 471 -1.47 -5.96 3.99
C ASN A 471 -0.23 -6.48 3.25
N CYS A 472 -0.04 -7.80 3.15
CA CYS A 472 1.03 -8.40 2.36
C CYS A 472 0.61 -8.79 0.96
N THR A 473 -0.65 -9.15 0.74
CA THR A 473 -1.22 -9.34 -0.59
C THR A 473 -2.73 -9.11 -0.53
N ASN A 474 -3.35 -8.72 -1.65
CA ASN A 474 -4.81 -8.65 -1.79
C ASN A 474 -5.42 -9.93 -2.38
N MET A 475 -4.61 -10.95 -2.64
CA MET A 475 -5.08 -12.25 -3.10
C MET A 475 -5.55 -13.07 -1.90
N TRP A 476 -6.86 -13.23 -1.72
CA TRP A 476 -7.46 -14.04 -0.64
C TRP A 476 -7.04 -13.65 0.80
N GLU A 477 -6.54 -12.43 1.01
CA GLU A 477 -6.12 -11.94 2.32
C GLU A 477 -6.71 -10.55 2.59
N ILE A 478 -6.68 -10.12 3.86
CA ILE A 478 -7.04 -8.75 4.23
C ILE A 478 -5.98 -7.80 3.68
N TYR A 479 -6.43 -6.80 2.93
CA TYR A 479 -5.55 -5.81 2.32
C TYR A 479 -6.19 -4.43 2.34
N SER A 480 -5.48 -3.47 2.93
CA SER A 480 -5.89 -2.09 3.05
C SER A 480 -4.74 -1.17 2.63
N PRO A 481 -5.04 -0.07 1.91
CA PRO A 481 -4.06 0.96 1.59
C PRO A 481 -3.70 1.81 2.83
N HIS A 482 -4.43 1.67 3.93
CA HIS A 482 -4.20 2.44 5.14
C HIS A 482 -2.99 1.90 5.91
N THR A 483 -2.17 2.81 6.42
CA THR A 483 -0.97 2.45 7.18
C THR A 483 -1.33 1.74 8.49
N GLY A 484 -0.70 0.59 8.73
CA GLY A 484 -0.71 -0.10 10.02
C GLY A 484 -1.89 -1.04 10.28
N GLY A 485 -2.77 -1.28 9.31
CA GLY A 485 -3.91 -2.17 9.51
C GLY A 485 -4.99 -2.04 8.44
N ALA A 486 -6.17 -2.55 8.75
CA ALA A 486 -7.35 -2.49 7.88
C ALA A 486 -8.60 -2.13 8.69
N ASN A 487 -9.56 -1.44 8.06
CA ASN A 487 -10.88 -1.30 8.67
C ASN A 487 -11.68 -2.60 8.47
N THR A 488 -12.36 -3.02 9.54
CA THR A 488 -13.16 -4.24 9.57
C THR A 488 -14.49 -3.97 10.25
N LEU A 489 -15.56 -4.45 9.62
CA LEU A 489 -16.90 -4.54 10.17
C LEU A 489 -17.01 -5.77 11.08
N MET A 490 -17.48 -5.54 12.30
CA MET A 490 -17.79 -6.55 13.29
C MET A 490 -19.24 -7.02 13.17
N GLY A 491 -19.55 -8.17 13.75
CA GLY A 491 -20.88 -8.78 13.70
C GLY A 491 -21.94 -7.99 14.44
N ASP A 492 -21.55 -7.07 15.33
CA ASP A 492 -22.46 -6.15 16.03
C ASP A 492 -22.72 -4.85 15.26
N GLY A 493 -22.15 -4.70 14.05
CA GLY A 493 -22.26 -3.50 13.22
C GLY A 493 -21.23 -2.42 13.52
N SER A 494 -20.40 -2.59 14.55
CA SER A 494 -19.28 -1.68 14.81
C SER A 494 -18.19 -1.84 13.75
N VAL A 495 -17.50 -0.75 13.45
CA VAL A 495 -16.32 -0.78 12.55
C VAL A 495 -15.10 -0.49 13.40
N ARG A 496 -14.10 -1.38 13.33
CA ARG A 496 -12.85 -1.28 14.06
C ARG A 496 -11.67 -1.22 13.09
N PHE A 497 -10.60 -0.57 13.50
CA PHE A 497 -9.34 -0.64 12.76
C PHE A 497 -8.46 -1.73 13.38
N VAL A 498 -8.29 -2.83 12.67
CA VAL A 498 -7.50 -3.97 13.12
C VAL A 498 -6.05 -3.74 12.71
N ASN A 499 -5.14 -3.75 13.69
CA ASN A 499 -3.71 -3.53 13.43
C ASN A 499 -3.09 -4.72 12.69
N SER A 500 -2.19 -4.46 11.75
CA SER A 500 -1.45 -5.51 11.03
C SER A 500 -0.55 -6.36 11.93
N SER A 501 -0.25 -5.92 13.16
CA SER A 501 0.47 -6.69 14.18
C SER A 501 -0.39 -7.62 15.03
N ILE A 502 -1.68 -7.77 14.70
CA ILE A 502 -2.58 -8.73 15.34
C ILE A 502 -1.95 -10.14 15.34
N SER A 503 -2.03 -10.85 16.46
CA SER A 503 -1.51 -12.22 16.52
C SER A 503 -2.40 -13.17 15.71
N ALA A 504 -1.80 -14.22 15.13
CA ALA A 504 -2.54 -15.22 14.35
C ALA A 504 -3.68 -15.86 15.16
N ALA A 505 -3.47 -16.12 16.45
CA ALA A 505 -4.49 -16.69 17.34
C ALA A 505 -5.68 -15.75 17.56
N VAL A 506 -5.42 -14.45 17.73
CA VAL A 506 -6.49 -13.46 17.91
C VAL A 506 -7.26 -13.28 16.60
N LEU A 507 -6.54 -13.15 15.48
CA LEU A 507 -7.17 -13.03 14.16
C LEU A 507 -8.03 -14.26 13.86
N SER A 508 -7.51 -15.47 14.09
CA SER A 508 -8.23 -16.71 13.79
C SER A 508 -9.52 -16.82 14.59
N GLY A 509 -9.45 -16.59 15.91
CA GLY A 509 -10.64 -16.67 16.77
C GLY A 509 -11.66 -15.59 16.45
N SER A 510 -11.21 -14.40 16.07
CA SER A 510 -12.12 -13.31 15.65
C SER A 510 -12.81 -13.54 14.31
N ILE A 511 -12.30 -14.42 13.44
CA ILE A 511 -12.96 -14.76 12.16
C ILE A 511 -13.99 -15.88 12.35
N THR A 512 -13.83 -16.73 13.37
CA THR A 512 -14.77 -17.80 13.65
C THR A 512 -15.96 -17.32 14.47
N ARG A 513 -17.17 -17.81 14.14
CA ARG A 513 -18.42 -17.46 14.83
C ARG A 513 -18.73 -18.36 16.03
N ALA A 514 -18.10 -19.52 16.10
CA ALA A 514 -18.41 -20.60 17.04
C ALA A 514 -17.19 -21.50 17.34
N GLY A 515 -15.99 -20.93 17.40
CA GLY A 515 -14.76 -21.59 17.82
C GLY A 515 -14.66 -21.79 19.34
N GLY A 516 -15.47 -21.08 20.14
CA GLY A 516 -15.41 -21.12 21.61
C GLY A 516 -14.21 -20.36 22.18
N GLU A 517 -13.50 -19.60 21.34
CA GLU A 517 -12.34 -18.80 21.68
C GLU A 517 -12.82 -17.39 22.06
N VAL A 518 -12.79 -17.05 23.35
CA VAL A 518 -13.10 -15.67 23.79
C VAL A 518 -11.90 -14.80 23.48
N VAL A 519 -11.93 -14.13 22.32
CA VAL A 519 -10.88 -13.23 21.87
C VAL A 519 -11.38 -11.78 21.95
N SER A 520 -10.69 -10.93 22.69
CA SER A 520 -10.88 -9.49 22.62
C SER A 520 -9.93 -8.91 21.56
N LEU A 521 -10.47 -8.30 20.51
CA LEU A 521 -9.67 -7.46 19.62
C LEU A 521 -9.14 -6.25 20.42
N PRO A 522 -7.83 -5.95 20.37
CA PRO A 522 -7.23 -4.82 21.10
C PRO A 522 -7.73 -3.45 20.63
#